data_AF-A0A8H7EKB3-F1
#
_entry.id   AF-A0A8H7EKB3-F1
#
_cell.length_a   1.000
_cell.length_b   1.000
_cell.length_c   1.000
_cell.angle_alpha   90.00
_cell.angle_beta   90.00
_cell.angle_gamma   90.00
#
_symmetry.space_group_name_H-M   'P 1'
#
loop_
_entity.id
_entity.type
_entity.pdbx_description
1 polymer ?
#
loop_
_entity_poly.entity_id
_entity_poly.type
_entity_poly.pdbx_seq_one_letter_code
_entity_poly.pdbx_strand_id
1 'polypeptide(L)'
;MEINPDLPPVEDEEMGVMGLTQVDPSPVEDTPMEFREKDYFPEQERPEKETEEMRGIRRMNTLGLRLGDHGTAWWLLRIQKYSSYTFTAFAALHITNVSIIPLATRSVLESNRYLLLTRPYYQSALTEPLLVGLPLVAHVTSGIALRLWRRRQALKKYGAETRTDKRTIPWPQLSGTSALGYALVPFASFHVWTTRILPLYAHGDSSLINLQYISHGFALHPAVSFTGFTALVGIGVWHFVWGAAKWLGWAPSQVKMTEEDRALVRKRRWYTINGISAALTALWLAGGLGVVGRDGKMVGWVGKEYDELYKYLPIVGKWVGQ
;
A
#
# COMPACT_ATOMS: atom_id res chain seq x y z
N MET A 1 -19.10 -79.34 -20.21
CA MET A 1 -19.11 -77.89 -20.45
C MET A 1 -20.16 -77.32 -19.52
N GLU A 2 -19.78 -77.09 -18.27
CA GLU A 2 -20.69 -76.63 -17.23
C GLU A 2 -20.48 -75.13 -17.05
N ILE A 3 -21.48 -74.38 -17.50
CA ILE A 3 -21.59 -72.95 -17.28
C ILE A 3 -22.14 -72.79 -15.87
N ASN A 4 -21.33 -72.29 -14.96
CA ASN A 4 -21.75 -71.92 -13.61
C ASN A 4 -22.72 -70.72 -13.71
N PRO A 5 -24.00 -70.86 -13.31
CA PRO A 5 -25.02 -69.84 -13.56
C PRO A 5 -24.97 -68.63 -12.60
N ASP A 6 -24.07 -68.63 -11.61
CA ASP A 6 -24.08 -67.63 -10.52
C ASP A 6 -22.97 -66.57 -10.60
N LEU A 7 -22.42 -66.28 -11.78
CA LEU A 7 -21.50 -65.17 -11.99
C LEU A 7 -22.04 -64.19 -13.04
N PRO A 8 -22.25 -62.90 -12.70
CA PRO A 8 -22.63 -61.91 -13.70
C PRO A 8 -21.47 -61.67 -14.68
N PRO A 9 -21.77 -61.33 -15.95
CA PRO A 9 -20.75 -61.12 -16.96
C PRO A 9 -19.87 -59.92 -16.60
N VAL A 10 -18.56 -60.07 -16.77
CA VAL A 10 -17.60 -58.97 -16.72
C VAL A 10 -17.69 -58.26 -18.06
N GLU A 11 -18.46 -57.17 -18.10
CA GLU A 11 -18.40 -56.18 -19.18
C GLU A 11 -17.47 -55.05 -18.72
N ASP A 12 -16.20 -55.17 -19.10
CA ASP A 12 -15.31 -54.03 -19.20
C ASP A 12 -15.71 -53.25 -20.45
N GLU A 13 -16.33 -52.08 -20.27
CA GLU A 13 -15.96 -50.79 -20.89
C GLU A 13 -17.13 -49.78 -20.79
N GLU A 14 -16.81 -48.58 -20.26
CA GLU A 14 -17.63 -47.36 -20.20
C GLU A 14 -18.77 -47.25 -19.16
N MET A 15 -18.43 -46.80 -17.93
CA MET A 15 -19.10 -45.73 -17.14
C MET A 15 -18.55 -45.78 -15.70
N GLY A 16 -17.72 -44.85 -15.22
CA GLY A 16 -18.03 -43.43 -15.14
C GLY A 16 -18.79 -43.09 -13.84
N VAL A 17 -18.10 -43.04 -12.70
CA VAL A 17 -18.51 -42.31 -11.46
C VAL A 17 -19.83 -42.77 -10.77
N MET A 18 -20.18 -44.05 -10.76
CA MET A 18 -21.39 -44.56 -10.07
C MET A 18 -21.08 -45.50 -8.88
N GLY A 19 -20.06 -45.16 -8.09
CA GLY A 19 -19.62 -45.98 -6.94
C GLY A 19 -19.25 -45.16 -5.69
N LEU A 20 -19.73 -43.93 -5.56
CA LEU A 20 -19.61 -43.16 -4.32
C LEU A 20 -20.92 -43.27 -3.55
N THR A 21 -20.98 -44.16 -2.59
CA THR A 21 -22.07 -44.18 -1.61
C THR A 21 -21.96 -42.91 -0.76
N GLN A 22 -22.93 -42.03 -0.90
CA GLN A 22 -23.02 -40.81 -0.09
C GLN A 22 -23.34 -41.24 1.35
N VAL A 23 -22.36 -41.12 2.24
CA VAL A 23 -22.53 -41.34 3.67
C VAL A 23 -23.15 -40.06 4.25
N ASP A 24 -24.31 -40.18 4.89
CA ASP A 24 -24.93 -39.07 5.60
C ASP A 24 -23.94 -38.47 6.62
N PRO A 25 -23.87 -37.13 6.76
CA PRO A 25 -23.03 -36.52 7.77
C PRO A 25 -23.43 -37.06 9.15
N SER A 26 -22.43 -37.57 9.87
CA SER A 26 -22.59 -38.06 11.24
C SER A 26 -23.37 -37.04 12.09
N PRO A 27 -24.44 -37.43 12.81
CA PRO A 27 -25.29 -36.49 13.57
C PRO A 27 -24.62 -35.81 14.77
N VAL A 28 -23.29 -35.88 14.92
CA VAL A 28 -22.57 -35.35 16.06
C VAL A 28 -21.89 -34.04 15.66
N GLU A 29 -22.69 -32.99 15.45
CA GLU A 29 -22.17 -31.63 15.22
C GLU A 29 -21.86 -30.86 16.51
N ASP A 30 -22.13 -31.42 17.69
CA ASP A 30 -21.71 -30.83 18.96
C ASP A 30 -20.94 -31.86 19.78
N THR A 31 -19.61 -31.74 19.83
CA THR A 31 -18.84 -32.36 20.91
C THR A 31 -19.20 -31.61 22.19
N PRO A 32 -19.82 -32.26 23.20
CA PRO A 32 -20.10 -31.62 24.48
C PRO A 32 -18.82 -31.05 25.05
N MET A 33 -18.87 -29.85 25.66
CA MET A 33 -17.67 -29.16 26.16
C MET A 33 -16.85 -30.01 27.15
N GLU A 34 -17.46 -31.02 27.78
CA GLU A 34 -16.81 -31.96 28.68
C GLU A 34 -15.74 -32.87 28.01
N PHE A 35 -15.75 -32.99 26.68
CA PHE A 35 -14.77 -33.79 25.94
C PHE A 35 -13.68 -32.97 25.23
N ARG A 36 -13.68 -31.63 25.35
CA ARG A 36 -12.66 -30.75 24.71
C ARG A 36 -11.34 -30.64 25.49
N GLU A 37 -11.23 -31.24 26.67
CA GLU A 37 -10.05 -31.07 27.54
C GLU A 37 -9.06 -32.23 27.55
N LYS A 38 -9.24 -33.27 26.72
CA LYS A 38 -8.26 -34.36 26.63
C LYS A 38 -7.65 -34.40 25.24
N ASP A 39 -6.63 -33.56 25.05
CA ASP A 39 -5.72 -33.69 23.92
C ASP A 39 -5.09 -35.09 23.92
N TYR A 40 -5.02 -35.72 22.75
CA TYR A 40 -4.49 -37.08 22.53
C TYR A 40 -2.98 -37.22 22.82
N PHE A 41 -2.30 -36.11 23.11
CA PHE A 41 -0.88 -36.06 23.46
C PHE A 41 -0.72 -35.75 24.96
N PRO A 42 0.16 -36.43 25.70
CA PRO A 42 0.37 -36.13 27.11
C PRO A 42 0.95 -34.71 27.26
N GLU A 43 0.25 -33.86 27.99
CA GLU A 43 0.68 -32.52 28.32
C GLU A 43 1.80 -32.58 29.37
N GLN A 44 2.94 -31.96 29.07
CA GLN A 44 4.03 -31.82 30.04
C GLN A 44 3.54 -30.97 31.22
N GLU A 45 3.72 -31.50 32.43
CA GLU A 45 3.29 -30.93 33.71
C GLU A 45 3.54 -29.41 33.79
N ARG A 46 2.46 -28.62 33.78
CA ARG A 46 2.51 -27.21 34.16
C ARG A 46 2.39 -27.13 35.68
N PRO A 47 3.30 -26.46 36.41
CA PRO A 47 3.14 -26.30 37.84
C PRO A 47 1.95 -25.35 38.12
N GLU A 48 0.91 -25.92 38.72
CA GLU A 48 -0.25 -25.21 39.23
C GLU A 48 0.16 -24.37 40.44
N LYS A 49 0.42 -23.07 40.21
CA LYS A 49 0.15 -21.91 41.10
C LYS A 49 1.02 -20.72 40.65
N GLU A 50 0.54 -19.96 39.69
CA GLU A 50 1.09 -18.63 39.40
C GLU A 50 0.52 -17.61 40.40
N THR A 51 1.36 -17.15 41.35
CA THR A 51 1.01 -16.08 42.30
C THR A 51 0.86 -14.72 41.59
N GLU A 52 0.02 -13.83 42.09
CA GLU A 52 -0.24 -12.48 41.53
C GLU A 52 1.05 -11.64 41.34
N GLU A 53 2.11 -11.89 42.12
CA GLU A 53 3.44 -11.30 41.92
C GLU A 53 4.11 -11.74 40.60
N MET A 54 3.96 -12.99 40.16
CA MET A 54 4.46 -13.46 38.85
C MET A 54 3.68 -12.82 37.68
N ARG A 55 2.38 -12.56 37.86
CA ARG A 55 1.59 -11.75 36.91
C ARG A 55 2.05 -10.29 36.87
N GLY A 56 2.48 -9.74 38.01
CA GLY A 56 3.10 -8.42 38.13
C GLY A 56 4.41 -8.32 37.36
N ILE A 57 5.32 -9.29 37.55
CA ILE A 57 6.61 -9.36 36.84
C ILE A 57 6.39 -9.51 35.32
N ARG A 58 5.37 -10.28 34.90
CA ARG A 58 5.00 -10.40 33.47
C ARG A 58 4.42 -9.10 32.89
N ARG A 59 3.73 -8.29 33.72
CA ARG A 59 3.20 -6.96 33.38
C ARG A 59 4.25 -5.83 33.43
N MET A 60 5.39 -6.03 34.08
CA MET A 60 6.50 -5.05 34.10
C MET A 60 7.39 -5.09 32.84
N ASN A 61 7.14 -6.00 31.90
CA ASN A 61 7.83 -6.07 30.61
C ASN A 61 7.25 -5.10 29.55
N THR A 62 6.72 -3.94 29.96
CA THR A 62 6.13 -2.90 29.09
C THR A 62 7.16 -1.97 28.45
N LEU A 63 8.46 -2.23 28.62
CA LEU A 63 9.56 -1.55 27.94
C LEU A 63 10.20 -2.44 26.87
N GLY A 64 9.38 -2.92 25.93
CA GLY A 64 9.63 -2.90 24.48
C GLY A 64 10.92 -3.49 23.87
N LEU A 65 11.78 -4.21 24.59
CA LEU A 65 13.01 -4.81 24.04
C LEU A 65 13.08 -6.32 24.29
N ARG A 66 12.04 -7.06 23.88
CA ARG A 66 12.19 -8.49 23.58
C ARG A 66 12.60 -8.65 22.12
N LEU A 67 13.89 -8.58 21.85
CA LEU A 67 14.46 -8.85 20.51
C LEU A 67 14.38 -10.33 20.10
N GLY A 68 13.94 -11.24 20.98
CA GLY A 68 14.12 -12.70 20.84
C GLY A 68 12.98 -13.53 20.23
N ASP A 69 11.72 -13.08 20.24
CA ASP A 69 10.56 -13.94 19.91
C ASP A 69 9.75 -13.50 18.68
N HIS A 70 10.32 -12.65 17.84
CA HIS A 70 9.59 -12.02 16.74
C HIS A 70 10.09 -12.50 15.38
N GLY A 71 9.26 -13.28 14.69
CA GLY A 71 9.55 -13.77 13.35
C GLY A 71 9.71 -12.65 12.31
N THR A 72 10.40 -12.93 11.21
CA THR A 72 10.70 -11.95 10.15
C THR A 72 9.49 -11.16 9.63
N ALA A 73 8.34 -11.83 9.47
CA ALA A 73 7.10 -11.16 9.05
C ALA A 73 6.58 -10.11 10.04
N TRP A 74 6.83 -10.31 11.35
CA TRP A 74 6.42 -9.38 12.40
C TRP A 74 7.14 -8.04 12.27
N TRP A 75 8.46 -8.09 12.03
CA TRP A 75 9.30 -6.90 11.85
C TRP A 75 8.98 -6.18 10.55
N LEU A 76 8.89 -6.91 9.44
CA LEU A 76 8.55 -6.32 8.14
C LEU A 76 7.18 -5.64 8.17
N LEU A 77 6.19 -6.24 8.83
CA LEU A 77 4.87 -5.63 8.98
C LEU A 77 4.95 -4.33 9.78
N ARG A 78 5.72 -4.30 10.88
CA ARG A 78 5.88 -3.09 11.71
C ARG A 78 6.65 -1.98 11.01
N ILE A 79 7.69 -2.32 10.25
CA ILE A 79 8.43 -1.34 9.45
C ILE A 79 7.50 -0.74 8.40
N GLN A 80 6.77 -1.57 7.64
CA GLN A 80 5.80 -1.08 6.66
C GLN A 80 4.73 -0.20 7.31
N LYS A 81 4.25 -0.65 8.47
CA LYS A 81 3.21 -0.01 9.27
C LYS A 81 3.68 1.38 9.73
N TYR A 82 4.72 1.45 10.56
CA TYR A 82 5.11 2.70 11.22
C TYR A 82 5.85 3.70 10.33
N SER A 83 6.46 3.25 9.23
CA SER A 83 6.99 4.17 8.20
C SER A 83 5.92 5.05 7.56
N SER A 84 4.64 4.66 7.59
CA SER A 84 3.55 5.46 7.01
C SER A 84 3.25 6.76 7.77
N TYR A 85 3.64 6.88 9.04
CA TYR A 85 3.38 8.08 9.83
C TYR A 85 4.10 9.31 9.28
N THR A 86 5.34 9.15 8.86
CA THR A 86 6.14 10.28 8.37
C THR A 86 5.59 10.81 7.05
N PHE A 87 5.19 9.93 6.11
CA PHE A 87 4.54 10.37 4.86
C PHE A 87 3.15 10.91 5.06
N THR A 88 2.43 10.49 6.11
CA THR A 88 1.12 11.09 6.41
C THR A 88 1.30 12.56 6.79
N ALA A 89 2.27 12.86 7.65
CA ALA A 89 2.61 14.23 8.01
C ALA A 89 3.12 15.03 6.80
N PHE A 90 4.04 14.44 6.01
CA PHE A 90 4.53 15.05 4.78
C PHE A 90 3.39 15.31 3.78
N ALA A 91 2.49 14.35 3.55
CA ALA A 91 1.37 14.49 2.63
C ALA A 91 0.42 15.63 3.05
N ALA A 92 0.19 15.80 4.36
CA ALA A 92 -0.60 16.91 4.89
C ALA A 92 0.07 18.27 4.62
N LEU A 93 1.37 18.40 4.85
CA LEU A 93 2.14 19.60 4.49
C LEU A 93 2.15 19.82 2.98
N HIS A 94 2.27 18.75 2.21
CA HIS A 94 2.36 18.80 0.76
C HIS A 94 1.03 19.27 0.15
N ILE A 95 -0.10 18.62 0.44
CA ILE A 95 -1.43 19.06 -0.05
C ILE A 95 -1.74 20.49 0.38
N THR A 96 -1.32 20.90 1.58
CA THR A 96 -1.50 22.28 2.05
C THR A 96 -0.79 23.27 1.12
N ASN A 97 0.49 23.03 0.82
CA ASN A 97 1.30 23.94 0.02
C ASN A 97 1.01 23.89 -1.48
N VAL A 98 0.74 22.71 -2.04
CA VAL A 98 0.57 22.54 -3.50
C VAL A 98 -0.89 22.54 -3.95
N SER A 99 -1.84 22.64 -3.02
CA SER A 99 -3.26 22.67 -3.34
C SER A 99 -4.07 23.65 -2.51
N ILE A 100 -4.14 23.48 -1.18
CA ILE A 100 -5.05 24.30 -0.33
C ILE A 100 -4.68 25.77 -0.38
N ILE A 101 -3.40 26.10 -0.20
CA ILE A 101 -2.91 27.48 -0.26
C ILE A 101 -3.12 28.08 -1.66
N PRO A 102 -2.69 27.44 -2.76
CA PRO A 102 -3.03 27.90 -4.11
C PRO A 102 -4.52 28.12 -4.34
N LEU A 103 -5.37 27.23 -3.86
CA LEU A 103 -6.82 27.35 -3.99
C LEU A 103 -7.36 28.55 -3.21
N ALA A 104 -6.82 28.82 -2.02
CA ALA A 104 -7.21 29.94 -1.16
C ALA A 104 -6.72 31.29 -1.69
N THR A 105 -5.45 31.38 -2.12
CA THR A 105 -4.87 32.63 -2.65
C THR A 105 -5.25 32.90 -4.09
N ARG A 106 -5.65 31.87 -4.85
CA ARG A 106 -5.89 31.91 -6.31
C ARG A 106 -4.71 32.52 -7.09
N SER A 107 -3.50 32.42 -6.54
CA SER A 107 -2.29 33.04 -7.09
C SER A 107 -1.07 32.20 -6.75
N VAL A 108 -0.37 31.73 -7.78
CA VAL A 108 0.86 30.95 -7.64
C VAL A 108 1.99 31.78 -7.04
N LEU A 109 2.09 33.05 -7.43
CA LEU A 109 3.11 33.98 -6.91
C LEU A 109 2.97 34.14 -5.39
N GLU A 110 1.75 34.35 -4.89
CA GLU A 110 1.51 34.47 -3.44
C GLU A 110 1.73 33.13 -2.74
N SER A 111 1.28 32.02 -3.32
CA SER A 111 1.49 30.68 -2.73
C SER A 111 2.97 30.31 -2.60
N ASN A 112 3.82 30.75 -3.52
CA ASN A 112 5.27 30.51 -3.44
C ASN A 112 5.89 31.10 -2.17
N ARG A 113 5.37 32.22 -1.65
CA ARG A 113 5.86 32.82 -0.39
C ARG A 113 5.62 31.88 0.79
N TYR A 114 4.45 31.24 0.84
CA TYR A 114 4.12 30.25 1.87
C TYR A 114 4.89 28.93 1.68
N LEU A 115 5.11 28.51 0.42
CA LEU A 115 5.95 27.35 0.12
C LEU A 115 7.38 27.55 0.65
N LEU A 116 7.95 28.73 0.46
CA LEU A 116 9.29 29.06 0.96
C LEU A 116 9.36 29.05 2.49
N LEU A 117 8.30 29.49 3.17
CA LEU A 117 8.22 29.47 4.63
C LEU A 117 8.22 28.03 5.19
N THR A 118 7.57 27.10 4.50
CA THR A 118 7.43 25.72 4.99
C THR A 118 8.61 24.82 4.59
N ARG A 119 9.34 25.18 3.54
CA ARG A 119 10.48 24.42 3.00
C ARG A 119 11.50 23.94 4.04
N PRO A 120 11.97 24.78 4.98
CA PRO A 120 12.98 24.36 5.95
C PRO A 120 12.54 23.20 6.86
N TYR A 121 11.23 23.03 7.06
CA TYR A 121 10.69 22.02 7.99
C TYR A 121 10.68 20.60 7.41
N TYR A 122 10.66 20.44 6.09
CA TYR A 122 10.56 19.12 5.45
C TYR A 122 11.53 18.90 4.27
N GLN A 123 12.25 19.93 3.83
CA GLN A 123 13.22 19.91 2.73
C GLN A 123 14.63 20.34 3.19
N SER A 124 14.99 20.08 4.44
CA SER A 124 16.36 20.30 4.94
C SER A 124 17.23 19.05 4.74
N ALA A 125 18.56 19.24 4.77
CA ALA A 125 19.54 18.17 4.56
C ALA A 125 19.34 16.94 5.48
N LEU A 126 18.77 17.14 6.66
CA LEU A 126 18.44 16.06 7.60
C LEU A 126 16.96 15.66 7.54
N THR A 127 16.04 16.62 7.49
CA THR A 127 14.60 16.32 7.55
C THR A 127 14.10 15.59 6.32
N GLU A 128 14.60 15.92 5.12
CA GLU A 128 14.14 15.28 3.89
C GLU A 128 14.48 13.78 3.85
N PRO A 129 15.73 13.33 4.11
CA PRO A 129 16.02 11.91 4.20
C PRO A 129 15.28 11.20 5.34
N LEU A 130 15.11 11.83 6.51
CA LEU A 130 14.50 11.19 7.67
C LEU A 130 12.97 11.13 7.60
N LEU A 131 12.32 12.15 7.06
CA LEU A 131 10.85 12.20 6.97
C LEU A 131 10.35 11.56 5.67
N VAL A 132 11.12 11.67 4.58
CA VAL A 132 10.67 11.29 3.24
C VAL A 132 11.52 10.18 2.61
N GLY A 133 12.85 10.26 2.63
CA GLY A 133 13.68 9.28 1.94
C GLY A 133 13.62 7.88 2.56
N LEU A 134 14.14 7.77 3.79
CA LEU A 134 14.28 6.51 4.52
C LEU A 134 12.95 5.82 4.79
N PRO A 135 11.89 6.52 5.26
CA PRO A 135 10.66 5.82 5.54
C PRO A 135 10.00 5.30 4.24
N LEU A 136 10.24 5.93 3.08
CA LEU A 136 9.60 5.57 1.81
C LEU A 136 10.20 4.28 1.31
N VAL A 137 11.54 4.25 1.29
CA VAL A 137 12.32 3.06 0.99
C VAL A 137 11.91 1.94 1.96
N ALA A 138 11.84 2.22 3.27
CA ALA A 138 11.42 1.23 4.26
C ALA A 138 10.00 0.71 3.99
N HIS A 139 9.04 1.59 3.67
CA HIS A 139 7.65 1.22 3.40
C HIS A 139 7.52 0.31 2.18
N VAL A 140 8.14 0.72 1.06
CA VAL A 140 8.06 -0.01 -0.22
C VAL A 140 8.81 -1.33 -0.12
N THR A 141 10.05 -1.32 0.40
CA THR A 141 10.87 -2.54 0.49
C THR A 141 10.29 -3.56 1.46
N SER A 142 9.78 -3.15 2.62
CA SER A 142 9.14 -4.05 3.57
C SER A 142 7.84 -4.65 3.01
N GLY A 143 7.04 -3.87 2.26
CA GLY A 143 5.86 -4.38 1.57
C GLY A 143 6.18 -5.43 0.49
N ILE A 144 7.22 -5.19 -0.32
CA ILE A 144 7.70 -6.15 -1.31
C ILE A 144 8.25 -7.41 -0.62
N ALA A 145 9.07 -7.23 0.42
CA ALA A 145 9.65 -8.32 1.19
C ALA A 145 8.59 -9.20 1.85
N LEU A 146 7.51 -8.62 2.40
CA LEU A 146 6.38 -9.37 2.95
C LEU A 146 5.70 -10.24 1.90
N ARG A 147 5.51 -9.72 0.68
CA ARG A 147 4.89 -10.49 -0.40
C ARG A 147 5.77 -11.67 -0.82
N LEU A 148 7.08 -11.43 -0.96
CA LEU A 148 8.06 -12.47 -1.26
C LEU A 148 8.16 -13.51 -0.14
N TRP A 149 8.10 -13.06 1.12
CA TRP A 149 8.11 -13.95 2.29
C TRP A 149 6.87 -14.84 2.33
N ARG A 150 5.66 -14.27 2.15
CA ARG A 150 4.41 -15.05 2.08
C ARG A 150 4.43 -16.06 0.93
N ARG A 151 5.00 -15.67 -0.22
CA ARG A 151 5.21 -16.59 -1.34
C ARG A 151 6.13 -17.74 -0.95
N ARG A 152 7.28 -17.46 -0.32
CA ARG A 152 8.22 -18.48 0.15
C ARG A 152 7.56 -19.43 1.16
N GLN A 153 6.77 -18.92 2.11
CA GLN A 153 6.07 -19.75 3.08
C GLN A 153 5.02 -20.66 2.42
N ALA A 154 4.25 -20.13 1.46
CA ALA A 154 3.31 -20.94 0.69
C ALA A 154 4.03 -22.08 -0.04
N LEU A 155 5.12 -21.77 -0.77
CA LEU A 155 5.91 -22.79 -1.48
C LEU A 155 6.47 -23.87 -0.54
N LYS A 156 6.92 -23.49 0.66
CA LYS A 156 7.38 -24.44 1.68
C LYS A 156 6.26 -25.34 2.18
N LYS A 157 5.08 -24.77 2.47
CA LYS A 157 3.91 -25.53 2.95
C LYS A 157 3.43 -26.57 1.93
N TYR A 158 3.52 -26.25 0.64
CA TYR A 158 3.12 -27.14 -0.45
C TYR A 158 4.25 -28.04 -0.96
N GLY A 159 5.44 -28.03 -0.32
CA GLY A 159 6.55 -28.92 -0.70
C GLY A 159 7.11 -28.70 -2.11
N ALA A 160 7.03 -27.48 -2.66
CA ALA A 160 7.48 -27.21 -4.02
C ALA A 160 9.01 -27.10 -4.12
N GLU A 161 9.65 -28.21 -4.46
CA GLU A 161 11.11 -28.31 -4.60
C GLU A 161 11.57 -27.87 -6.00
N THR A 162 10.87 -28.29 -7.05
CA THR A 162 11.26 -28.04 -8.44
C THR A 162 10.76 -26.68 -8.98
N ARG A 163 11.29 -26.23 -10.13
CA ARG A 163 10.82 -25.00 -10.79
C ARG A 163 9.41 -25.15 -11.36
N THR A 164 9.03 -26.35 -11.79
CA THR A 164 7.69 -26.66 -12.31
C THR A 164 6.65 -26.57 -11.20
N ASP A 165 6.92 -27.14 -10.03
CA ASP A 165 6.02 -27.09 -8.86
C ASP A 165 5.83 -25.66 -8.35
N LYS A 166 6.88 -24.84 -8.45
CA LYS A 166 6.80 -23.41 -8.10
C LYS A 166 5.91 -22.62 -9.04
N ARG A 167 5.64 -23.08 -10.27
CA ARG A 167 4.74 -22.39 -11.23
C ARG A 167 3.28 -22.78 -11.04
N THR A 168 2.99 -23.99 -10.57
CA THR A 168 1.62 -24.46 -10.34
C THR A 168 0.98 -23.79 -9.13
N ILE A 169 1.77 -23.43 -8.11
CA ILE A 169 1.25 -22.76 -6.91
C ILE A 169 0.94 -21.29 -7.23
N PRO A 170 -0.28 -20.78 -6.96
CA PRO A 170 -0.67 -19.40 -7.23
C PRO A 170 0.03 -18.39 -6.32
N TRP A 171 0.32 -17.19 -6.83
CA TRP A 171 0.89 -16.10 -6.03
C TRP A 171 -0.09 -15.63 -4.94
N PRO A 172 0.41 -15.09 -3.81
CA PRO A 172 -0.45 -14.45 -2.81
C PRO A 172 -1.33 -13.37 -3.45
N GLN A 173 -2.62 -13.41 -3.12
CA GLN A 173 -3.63 -12.49 -3.63
C GLN A 173 -3.21 -11.03 -3.42
N LEU A 174 -3.35 -10.22 -4.47
CA LEU A 174 -2.99 -8.81 -4.42
C LEU A 174 -4.16 -8.00 -3.88
N SER A 175 -3.98 -7.37 -2.72
CA SER A 175 -5.01 -6.48 -2.19
C SER A 175 -5.11 -5.20 -3.03
N GLY A 176 -6.31 -4.62 -3.15
CA GLY A 176 -6.50 -3.38 -3.93
C GLY A 176 -5.58 -2.24 -3.50
N THR A 177 -5.31 -2.09 -2.20
CA THR A 177 -4.35 -1.09 -1.70
C THR A 177 -2.92 -1.36 -2.15
N SER A 178 -2.52 -2.63 -2.22
CA SER A 178 -1.21 -3.02 -2.73
C SER A 178 -1.11 -2.81 -4.25
N ALA A 179 -2.19 -3.08 -5.00
CA ALA A 179 -2.26 -2.78 -6.42
C ALA A 179 -2.08 -1.28 -6.70
N LEU A 180 -2.80 -0.43 -5.96
CA LEU A 180 -2.63 1.02 -6.00
C LEU A 180 -1.21 1.45 -5.61
N GLY A 181 -0.61 0.80 -4.60
CA GLY A 181 0.77 1.06 -4.20
C GLY A 181 1.77 0.78 -5.32
N TYR A 182 1.65 -0.36 -6.01
CA TYR A 182 2.49 -0.66 -7.17
C TYR A 182 2.26 0.29 -8.34
N ALA A 183 1.00 0.66 -8.60
CA ALA A 183 0.67 1.64 -9.63
C ALA A 183 1.23 3.03 -9.30
N LEU A 184 1.29 3.40 -8.02
CA LEU A 184 1.81 4.70 -7.56
C LEU A 184 3.34 4.83 -7.74
N VAL A 185 4.10 3.73 -7.63
CA VAL A 185 5.57 3.74 -7.72
C VAL A 185 6.10 4.51 -8.94
N PRO A 186 5.73 4.19 -10.20
CA PRO A 186 6.27 4.91 -11.35
C PRO A 186 5.93 6.41 -11.33
N PHE A 187 4.70 6.78 -10.95
CA PHE A 187 4.30 8.20 -10.90
C PHE A 187 5.04 8.96 -9.80
N ALA A 188 5.13 8.39 -8.59
CA ALA A 188 5.85 9.00 -7.48
C ALA A 188 7.35 9.09 -7.75
N SER A 189 7.95 8.06 -8.35
CA SER A 189 9.36 8.09 -8.77
C SER A 189 9.61 9.16 -9.81
N PHE A 190 8.74 9.29 -10.81
CA PHE A 190 8.87 10.35 -11.82
C PHE A 190 8.69 11.76 -11.21
N HIS A 191 7.74 11.91 -10.28
CA HIS A 191 7.56 13.14 -9.52
C HIS A 191 8.84 13.51 -8.75
N VAL A 192 9.37 12.60 -7.92
CA VAL A 192 10.62 12.82 -7.17
C VAL A 192 11.81 13.07 -8.09
N TRP A 193 11.90 12.34 -9.20
CA TRP A 193 12.95 12.52 -10.19
C TRP A 193 12.95 13.94 -10.76
N THR A 194 11.80 14.41 -11.26
CA THR A 194 11.66 15.72 -11.90
C THR A 194 11.83 16.88 -10.92
N THR A 195 11.31 16.76 -9.69
CA THR A 195 11.31 17.87 -8.73
C THR A 195 12.51 17.87 -7.77
N ARG A 196 13.32 16.80 -7.77
CA ARG A 196 14.38 16.65 -6.77
C ARG A 196 15.69 16.10 -7.32
N ILE A 197 15.66 14.95 -7.98
CA ILE A 197 16.92 14.31 -8.40
C ILE A 197 17.51 15.04 -9.61
N LEU A 198 16.68 15.39 -10.60
CA LEU A 198 17.12 16.07 -11.81
C LEU A 198 17.69 17.47 -11.55
N PRO A 199 17.03 18.35 -10.77
CA PRO A 199 17.57 19.68 -10.47
C PRO A 199 18.89 19.58 -9.69
N LEU A 200 18.96 18.67 -8.71
CA LEU A 200 20.18 18.41 -7.96
C LEU A 200 21.33 17.96 -8.88
N TYR A 201 21.04 17.11 -9.87
CA TYR A 201 22.04 16.66 -10.83
C TYR A 201 22.49 17.76 -11.80
N ALA A 202 21.55 18.55 -12.33
CA ALA A 202 21.84 19.52 -13.37
C ALA A 202 22.41 20.84 -12.82
N HIS A 203 21.86 21.35 -11.72
CA HIS A 203 22.18 22.68 -11.17
C HIS A 203 22.88 22.60 -9.80
N GLY A 204 23.10 21.40 -9.25
CA GLY A 204 23.74 21.20 -7.95
C GLY A 204 22.85 21.52 -6.73
N ASP A 205 21.62 22.00 -6.95
CA ASP A 205 20.63 22.26 -5.91
C ASP A 205 19.20 21.98 -6.40
N SER A 206 18.22 22.07 -5.49
CA SER A 206 16.78 22.04 -5.86
C SER A 206 16.04 23.30 -5.41
N SER A 207 16.76 24.41 -5.22
CA SER A 207 16.22 25.64 -4.65
C SER A 207 15.28 26.35 -5.62
N LEU A 208 15.55 26.23 -6.92
CA LEU A 208 14.75 26.81 -8.02
C LEU A 208 13.35 26.16 -8.19
N ILE A 209 13.12 24.99 -7.58
CA ILE A 209 11.90 24.19 -7.77
C ILE A 209 10.75 24.69 -6.88
N ASN A 210 9.86 25.48 -7.45
CA ASN A 210 8.71 26.06 -6.78
C ASN A 210 7.42 25.79 -7.58
N LEU A 211 6.29 26.42 -7.22
CA LEU A 211 5.04 26.20 -7.94
C LEU A 211 5.08 26.75 -9.38
N GLN A 212 5.93 27.74 -9.65
CA GLN A 212 6.11 28.30 -11.00
C GLN A 212 6.89 27.35 -11.92
N TYR A 213 7.84 26.58 -11.38
CA TYR A 213 8.48 25.49 -12.13
C TYR A 213 7.43 24.48 -12.61
N ILE A 214 6.52 24.10 -11.71
CA ILE A 214 5.43 23.18 -12.02
C ILE A 214 4.47 23.77 -13.06
N SER A 215 4.00 25.02 -12.88
CA SER A 215 3.08 25.67 -13.83
C SER A 215 3.71 25.84 -15.22
N HIS A 216 5.01 26.13 -15.28
CA HIS A 216 5.76 26.19 -16.53
C HIS A 216 5.76 24.83 -17.25
N GLY A 217 5.96 23.72 -16.52
CA GLY A 217 5.82 22.37 -17.07
C GLY A 217 4.42 22.02 -17.57
N PHE A 218 3.37 22.52 -16.90
CA PHE A 218 1.99 22.40 -17.39
C PHE A 218 1.79 23.15 -18.71
N ALA A 219 2.40 24.32 -18.86
CA ALA A 219 2.27 25.12 -20.07
C ALA A 219 3.13 24.59 -21.23
N LEU A 220 4.25 23.91 -20.95
CA LEU A 220 5.05 23.22 -21.98
C LEU A 220 4.42 21.91 -22.45
N HIS A 221 3.91 21.10 -21.51
CA HIS A 221 3.36 19.77 -21.83
C HIS A 221 1.99 19.54 -21.21
N PRO A 222 0.93 20.23 -21.68
CA PRO A 222 -0.39 20.17 -21.04
C PRO A 222 -0.91 18.73 -20.92
N ALA A 223 -0.93 17.96 -22.02
CA ALA A 223 -1.50 16.61 -22.01
C ALA A 223 -0.79 15.68 -21.02
N VAL A 224 0.55 15.70 -21.00
CA VAL A 224 1.36 14.85 -20.11
C VAL A 224 1.20 15.31 -18.66
N SER A 225 1.28 16.62 -18.39
CA SER A 225 1.20 17.17 -17.05
C SER A 225 -0.20 16.98 -16.44
N PHE A 226 -1.28 17.35 -17.14
CA PHE A 226 -2.64 17.17 -16.63
C PHE A 226 -2.97 15.69 -16.41
N THR A 227 -2.65 14.81 -17.35
CA THR A 227 -2.92 13.37 -17.20
C THR A 227 -2.06 12.75 -16.10
N GLY A 228 -0.76 13.06 -16.08
CA GLY A 228 0.19 12.52 -15.12
C GLY A 228 -0.11 12.94 -13.68
N PHE A 229 -0.37 14.22 -13.44
CA PHE A 229 -0.74 14.71 -12.11
C PHE A 229 -2.12 14.21 -11.67
N THR A 230 -3.09 14.09 -12.59
CA THR A 230 -4.40 13.47 -12.28
C THR A 230 -4.23 12.01 -11.84
N ALA A 231 -3.43 11.24 -12.57
CA ALA A 231 -3.16 9.84 -12.23
C ALA A 231 -2.39 9.72 -10.90
N LEU A 232 -1.33 10.51 -10.72
CA LEU A 232 -0.53 10.54 -9.49
C LEU A 232 -1.39 10.83 -8.26
N VAL A 233 -2.18 11.91 -8.31
CA VAL A 233 -3.04 12.32 -7.18
C VAL A 233 -4.19 11.34 -6.98
N GLY A 234 -4.84 10.88 -8.04
CA GLY A 234 -5.95 9.92 -7.94
C GLY A 234 -5.50 8.60 -7.31
N ILE A 235 -4.46 7.96 -7.87
CA ILE A 235 -3.92 6.70 -7.35
C ILE A 235 -3.36 6.91 -5.94
N GLY A 236 -2.63 7.99 -5.71
CA GLY A 236 -2.01 8.33 -4.44
C GLY A 236 -3.03 8.48 -3.31
N VAL A 237 -4.05 9.32 -3.50
CA VAL A 237 -5.11 9.54 -2.51
C VAL A 237 -5.85 8.25 -2.19
N TRP A 238 -6.23 7.46 -3.21
CA TRP A 238 -6.89 6.17 -2.96
C TRP A 238 -5.99 5.21 -2.18
N HIS A 239 -4.68 5.18 -2.46
CA HIS A 239 -3.73 4.38 -1.69
C HIS A 239 -3.66 4.83 -0.22
N PHE A 240 -3.58 6.14 0.02
CA PHE A 240 -3.46 6.71 1.37
C PHE A 240 -4.72 6.51 2.19
N VAL A 241 -5.90 6.83 1.65
CA VAL A 241 -7.17 6.75 2.39
C VAL A 241 -7.52 5.30 2.71
N TRP A 242 -7.38 4.38 1.75
CA TRP A 242 -7.58 2.96 2.03
C TRP A 242 -6.51 2.38 2.95
N GLY A 243 -5.26 2.86 2.87
CA GLY A 243 -4.20 2.53 3.80
C GLY A 243 -4.54 2.95 5.24
N ALA A 244 -5.01 4.18 5.42
CA ALA A 244 -5.46 4.73 6.70
C ALA A 244 -6.69 3.97 7.25
N ALA A 245 -7.67 3.62 6.40
CA ALA A 245 -8.80 2.81 6.81
C ALA A 245 -8.34 1.44 7.35
N LYS A 246 -7.37 0.78 6.68
CA LYS A 246 -6.79 -0.49 7.16
C LYS A 246 -5.99 -0.30 8.46
N TRP A 247 -5.26 0.81 8.56
CA TRP A 247 -4.48 1.17 9.74
C TRP A 247 -5.34 1.25 11.00
N LEU A 248 -6.47 1.95 10.88
CA LEU A 248 -7.42 2.23 11.95
C LEU A 248 -8.35 1.05 12.23
N GLY A 249 -8.21 -0.09 11.52
CA GLY A 249 -9.11 -1.24 11.68
C GLY A 249 -10.50 -1.02 11.07
N TRP A 250 -10.65 -0.02 10.20
CA TRP A 250 -11.92 0.43 9.66
C TRP A 250 -12.20 -0.04 8.22
N ALA A 251 -11.32 -0.85 7.62
CA ALA A 251 -11.58 -1.37 6.28
C ALA A 251 -12.82 -2.29 6.27
N PRO A 252 -13.58 -2.38 5.15
CA PRO A 252 -14.72 -3.30 5.02
C PRO A 252 -14.37 -4.78 5.24
N SER A 253 -13.10 -5.17 5.05
CA SER A 253 -12.64 -6.53 5.33
C SER A 253 -12.41 -6.81 6.82
N GLN A 254 -12.41 -5.78 7.68
CA GLN A 254 -12.15 -5.85 9.12
C GLN A 254 -13.43 -5.73 9.97
N VAL A 255 -14.60 -5.73 9.34
CA VAL A 255 -15.90 -5.81 10.03
C VAL A 255 -16.03 -7.18 10.70
N LYS A 256 -16.39 -7.20 11.98
CA LYS A 256 -16.44 -8.44 12.78
C LYS A 256 -17.54 -9.36 12.28
N MET A 257 -17.40 -10.66 12.52
CA MET A 257 -18.41 -11.66 12.12
C MET A 257 -19.67 -11.54 12.98
N THR A 258 -19.52 -11.12 14.23
CA THR A 258 -20.58 -10.96 15.24
C THR A 258 -21.36 -9.65 15.10
N GLU A 259 -21.04 -8.83 14.11
CA GLU A 259 -21.66 -7.50 13.93
C GLU A 259 -22.99 -7.68 13.20
N GLU A 260 -24.07 -7.20 13.81
CA GLU A 260 -25.38 -7.13 13.17
C GLU A 260 -25.30 -6.30 11.88
N ASP A 261 -26.10 -6.65 10.88
CA ASP A 261 -26.12 -5.96 9.59
C ASP A 261 -24.75 -5.83 8.91
N ARG A 262 -23.88 -6.82 9.11
CA ARG A 262 -22.51 -6.87 8.56
C ARG A 262 -22.41 -6.43 7.10
N ALA A 263 -23.34 -6.88 6.25
CA ALA A 263 -23.35 -6.51 4.84
C ALA A 263 -23.57 -5.01 4.62
N LEU A 264 -24.51 -4.41 5.36
CA LEU A 264 -24.79 -2.97 5.31
C LEU A 264 -23.62 -2.16 5.85
N VAL A 265 -23.02 -2.58 6.98
CA VAL A 265 -21.84 -1.91 7.55
C VAL A 265 -20.67 -1.92 6.57
N ARG A 266 -20.38 -3.08 5.96
CA ARG A 266 -19.33 -3.21 4.93
C ARG A 266 -19.57 -2.27 3.76
N LYS A 267 -20.82 -2.21 3.27
CA LYS A 267 -21.22 -1.34 2.16
C LYS A 267 -21.08 0.14 2.53
N ARG A 268 -21.55 0.55 3.71
CA ARG A 268 -21.40 1.92 4.24
C ARG A 268 -19.94 2.33 4.32
N ARG A 269 -19.09 1.53 4.99
CA ARG A 269 -17.64 1.81 5.08
C ARG A 269 -17.00 1.92 3.70
N TRP A 270 -17.38 1.06 2.75
CA TRP A 270 -16.86 1.13 1.39
C TRP A 270 -17.23 2.45 0.69
N TYR A 271 -18.49 2.89 0.76
CA TYR A 271 -18.88 4.17 0.16
C TYR A 271 -18.23 5.36 0.87
N THR A 272 -18.13 5.34 2.20
CA THR A 272 -17.50 6.44 2.92
C THR A 272 -16.02 6.56 2.59
N ILE A 273 -15.28 5.45 2.53
CA ILE A 273 -13.86 5.46 2.15
C ILE A 273 -13.69 6.04 0.74
N ASN A 274 -14.48 5.58 -0.24
CA ASN A 274 -14.39 6.10 -1.62
C ASN A 274 -14.87 7.55 -1.72
N GLY A 275 -15.88 7.95 -0.95
CA GLY A 275 -16.34 9.34 -0.88
C GLY A 275 -15.27 10.28 -0.33
N ILE A 276 -14.58 9.87 0.75
CA ILE A 276 -13.44 10.61 1.30
C ILE A 276 -12.30 10.69 0.26
N SER A 277 -11.96 9.58 -0.39
CA SER A 277 -10.94 9.57 -1.45
C SER A 277 -11.29 10.54 -2.57
N ALA A 278 -12.53 10.50 -3.08
CA ALA A 278 -12.99 11.38 -4.13
C ALA A 278 -12.95 12.86 -3.71
N ALA A 279 -13.40 13.17 -2.49
CA ALA A 279 -13.37 14.54 -1.97
C ALA A 279 -11.93 15.08 -1.82
N LEU A 280 -11.01 14.28 -1.27
CA LEU A 280 -9.61 14.66 -1.13
C LEU A 280 -8.92 14.80 -2.48
N THR A 281 -9.19 13.90 -3.44
CA THR A 281 -8.67 14.01 -4.81
C THR A 281 -9.20 15.28 -5.48
N ALA A 282 -10.50 15.55 -5.39
CA ALA A 282 -11.09 16.76 -5.97
C ALA A 282 -10.50 18.03 -5.37
N LEU A 283 -10.34 18.09 -4.04
CA LEU A 283 -9.67 19.19 -3.35
C LEU A 283 -8.24 19.38 -3.87
N TRP A 284 -7.46 18.29 -3.91
CA TRP A 284 -6.07 18.34 -4.32
C TRP A 284 -5.94 18.84 -5.77
N LEU A 285 -6.72 18.27 -6.69
CA LEU A 285 -6.73 18.67 -8.10
C LEU A 285 -7.27 20.09 -8.31
N ALA A 286 -8.22 20.56 -7.50
CA ALA A 286 -8.75 21.92 -7.61
C ALA A 286 -7.65 22.99 -7.40
N GLY A 287 -6.80 22.84 -6.39
CA GLY A 287 -5.65 23.73 -6.22
C GLY A 287 -4.52 23.46 -7.21
N GLY A 288 -4.13 22.19 -7.36
CA GLY A 288 -2.97 21.80 -8.17
C GLY A 288 -3.19 21.99 -9.68
N LEU A 289 -4.28 21.48 -10.23
CA LEU A 289 -4.60 21.66 -11.65
C LEU A 289 -5.34 22.97 -11.90
N GLY A 290 -6.22 23.35 -10.98
CA GLY A 290 -7.13 24.47 -11.19
C GLY A 290 -6.49 25.84 -11.09
N VAL A 291 -5.48 25.98 -10.21
CA VAL A 291 -4.71 27.21 -10.02
C VAL A 291 -3.30 27.05 -10.58
N VAL A 292 -2.50 26.11 -10.03
CA VAL A 292 -1.09 25.97 -10.42
C VAL A 292 -0.94 25.56 -11.89
N GLY A 293 -1.73 24.59 -12.35
CA GLY A 293 -1.71 24.13 -13.74
C GLY A 293 -2.16 25.18 -14.78
N ARG A 294 -2.74 26.31 -14.35
CA ARG A 294 -3.25 27.37 -15.24
C ARG A 294 -2.45 28.67 -15.20
N ASP A 295 -1.44 28.77 -14.35
CA ASP A 295 -0.66 29.99 -14.16
C ASP A 295 0.24 30.34 -15.36
N GLY A 296 0.59 29.35 -16.18
CA GLY A 296 1.27 29.55 -17.46
C GLY A 296 2.80 29.44 -17.39
N LYS A 297 3.46 29.89 -18.47
CA LYS A 297 4.92 29.83 -18.58
C LYS A 297 5.56 30.97 -17.80
N MET A 298 6.58 30.63 -17.00
CA MET A 298 7.52 31.62 -16.51
C MET A 298 8.39 32.20 -17.64
N VAL A 299 8.62 33.51 -17.56
CA VAL A 299 9.46 34.28 -18.49
C VAL A 299 10.73 34.77 -17.81
N GLY A 300 11.66 35.31 -18.60
CA GLY A 300 12.93 35.84 -18.09
C GLY A 300 13.97 34.76 -17.83
N TRP A 301 15.00 35.09 -17.04
CA TRP A 301 16.11 34.18 -16.77
C TRP A 301 15.65 32.90 -16.08
N VAL A 302 14.77 33.00 -15.06
CA VAL A 302 14.22 31.83 -14.35
C VAL A 302 13.46 30.88 -15.29
N GLY A 303 12.71 31.41 -16.25
CA GLY A 303 12.04 30.59 -17.26
C GLY A 303 13.02 29.79 -18.13
N LYS A 304 14.15 30.40 -18.52
CA LYS A 304 15.19 29.71 -19.30
C LYS A 304 15.84 28.57 -18.51
N GLU A 305 16.10 28.78 -17.21
CA GLU A 305 16.61 27.73 -16.32
C GLU A 305 15.61 26.55 -16.23
N TYR A 306 14.30 26.83 -16.22
CA TYR A 306 13.29 25.78 -16.26
C TYR A 306 13.29 25.05 -17.60
N ASP A 307 13.35 25.76 -18.73
CA ASP A 307 13.46 25.16 -20.06
C ASP A 307 14.67 24.23 -20.15
N GLU A 308 15.82 24.63 -19.57
CA GLU A 308 17.02 23.80 -19.51
C GLU A 308 16.80 22.50 -18.72
N LEU A 309 16.17 22.55 -17.55
CA LEU A 309 15.79 21.36 -16.80
C LEU A 309 14.86 20.44 -17.61
N TYR A 310 13.87 21.00 -18.32
CA TYR A 310 12.94 20.21 -19.13
C TYR A 310 13.60 19.54 -20.35
N LYS A 311 14.71 20.09 -20.89
CA LYS A 311 15.47 19.45 -21.99
C LYS A 311 16.07 18.11 -21.60
N TYR A 312 16.40 17.89 -20.33
CA TYR A 312 16.92 16.61 -19.85
C TYR A 312 15.88 15.48 -19.84
N LEU A 313 14.58 15.78 -20.02
CA LEU A 313 13.55 14.77 -19.99
C LEU A 313 13.43 14.05 -21.36
N PRO A 314 13.69 12.74 -21.43
CA PRO A 314 13.85 12.01 -22.70
C PRO A 314 12.56 11.92 -23.53
N ILE A 315 11.38 12.06 -22.91
CA ILE A 315 10.07 12.08 -23.59
C ILE A 315 9.76 13.48 -24.14
N VAL A 316 10.43 14.51 -23.61
CA VAL A 316 10.15 15.93 -23.85
C VAL A 316 11.17 16.56 -24.80
N GLY A 317 12.45 16.17 -24.72
CA GLY A 317 13.52 16.73 -25.55
C GLY A 317 13.33 16.57 -27.06
N LYS A 318 12.48 15.63 -27.52
CA LYS A 318 12.15 15.46 -28.95
C LYS A 318 11.11 16.46 -29.48
N TRP A 319 10.34 17.12 -28.61
CA TRP A 319 9.32 18.12 -28.99
C TRP A 319 9.79 19.56 -28.80
N VAL A 320 10.93 19.77 -28.14
CA VAL A 320 11.54 21.10 -27.90
C VAL A 320 12.55 21.46 -29.02
N GLY A 321 12.72 20.57 -30.01
CA GLY A 321 13.66 20.73 -31.13
C GLY A 321 13.03 21.13 -32.48
N GLN A 322 11.80 21.68 -32.49
CA GLN A 322 11.20 22.33 -33.66
C GLN A 322 10.69 23.72 -33.29
#